data_AF-A0A7V9ETD0-F1
#
_entry.id   AF-A0A7V9ETD0-F1
#
_cell.length_a   1.000
_cell.length_b   1.000
_cell.length_c   1.000
_cell.angle_alpha   90.00
_cell.angle_beta   90.00
_cell.angle_gamma   90.00
#
_symmetry.space_group_name_H-M   'P 1'
#
loop_
_entity.id
_entity.type
_entity.pdbx_description
1 polymer ?
#
loop_
_entity_poly.entity_id
_entity_poly.type
_entity_poly.pdbx_seq_one_letter_code
_entity_poly.pdbx_strand_id
1 'polypeptide(L)' 'MSLAEIKQAVARLPPQELTALTTFLVQLDNSAWDNQIEADSASGKLDRLFEEAEKEHADGTLRDWPED' A
#
# COMPACT_ATOMS: atom_id res chain seq x y z
N MET A 1 22.18 -15.72 -5.84
CA MET A 1 20.92 -16.47 -5.63
C MET A 1 19.89 -15.91 -6.60
N SER A 2 19.29 -16.77 -7.43
CA SER A 2 18.26 -16.44 -8.40
C SER A 2 16.87 -16.48 -7.78
N LEU A 3 15.88 -15.84 -8.44
CA LEU A 3 14.47 -15.95 -8.03
C LEU A 3 13.99 -17.41 -8.01
N ALA A 4 14.49 -18.25 -8.93
CA ALA A 4 14.15 -19.67 -8.96
C ALA A 4 14.66 -20.40 -7.71
N GLU A 5 15.88 -20.10 -7.27
CA GLU A 5 16.47 -20.67 -6.04
C GLU A 5 15.70 -20.21 -4.79
N ILE A 6 15.28 -18.93 -4.74
CA ILE A 6 14.43 -18.41 -3.64
C ILE A 6 13.11 -19.17 -3.60
N LYS A 7 12.41 -19.31 -4.73
CA LYS A 7 11.13 -20.02 -4.80
C LYS A 7 11.25 -21.47 -4.32
N GLN A 8 12.33 -22.16 -4.69
CA GLN A 8 12.60 -23.51 -4.22
C GLN A 8 12.87 -23.57 -2.71
N ALA A 9 13.59 -22.59 -2.17
CA ALA A 9 13.82 -22.49 -0.73
C ALA A 9 12.52 -22.24 0.04
N VAL A 10 11.69 -21.30 -0.43
CA VAL A 10 10.38 -20.98 0.17
C VAL A 10 9.45 -22.19 0.17
N ALA A 11 9.44 -22.99 -0.90
CA ALA A 11 8.64 -24.20 -1.00
C ALA A 11 9.02 -25.29 0.02
N ARG A 12 10.20 -25.19 0.66
CA ARG A 12 10.69 -26.15 1.66
C ARG A 12 10.56 -25.62 3.09
N LEU A 13 10.05 -24.40 3.28
CA LEU A 13 9.92 -23.82 4.62
C LEU A 13 8.82 -24.53 5.42
N PRO A 14 9.04 -24.76 6.73
CA PRO A 14 7.97 -25.18 7.62
C PRO A 14 6.90 -24.06 7.73
N PRO A 15 5.64 -24.41 8.08
CA PRO A 15 4.53 -23.45 8.09
C PRO A 15 4.78 -22.18 8.92
N GLN A 16 5.49 -22.30 10.05
CA GLN A 16 5.82 -21.17 10.91
C GLN A 16 6.76 -20.16 10.22
N GLU A 17 7.80 -20.66 9.55
CA GLU A 17 8.75 -19.82 8.82
C GLU A 17 8.12 -19.21 7.58
N LEU A 18 7.23 -19.94 6.91
CA LEU A 18 6.45 -19.40 5.80
C LEU A 18 5.56 -18.23 6.26
N THR A 19 4.90 -18.36 7.42
CA THR A 19 4.09 -17.29 8.01
C THR A 19 4.92 -16.06 8.36
N ALA A 20 6.10 -16.27 8.95
CA ALA A 20 7.03 -15.19 9.26
C ALA A 20 7.52 -14.48 7.98
N LEU A 21 7.84 -15.25 6.93
CA LEU A 21 8.24 -14.69 5.64
C LEU A 21 7.12 -13.86 5.00
N THR A 22 5.89 -14.36 5.00
CA THR A 22 4.74 -13.61 4.47
C THR A 22 4.51 -12.31 5.23
N THR A 23 4.63 -12.35 6.57
CA THR A 23 4.51 -11.14 7.41
C THR A 23 5.56 -10.10 7.04
N PHE A 24 6.81 -10.54 6.88
CA PHE A 24 7.91 -9.68 6.48
C PHE A 24 7.69 -9.07 5.08
N LEU A 25 7.25 -9.86 4.09
CA LEU A 25 6.98 -9.36 2.74
C LEU A 25 5.87 -8.31 2.72
N VAL A 26 4.80 -8.52 3.49
CA VAL A 26 3.73 -7.51 3.64
C VAL A 26 4.27 -6.22 4.25
N GLN A 27 5.11 -6.31 5.29
CA GLN A 27 5.74 -5.13 5.88
C GLN A 27 6.66 -4.39 4.90
N LEU A 28 7.41 -5.13 4.09
CA LEU A 28 8.28 -4.57 3.07
C LEU A 28 7.46 -3.82 2.00
N ASP A 29 6.39 -4.44 1.49
CA ASP A 29 5.51 -3.84 0.49
C ASP A 29 4.78 -2.61 1.04
N ASN A 30 4.28 -2.68 2.28
CA ASN A 30 3.67 -1.53 2.95
C ASN A 30 4.66 -0.38 3.12
N SER A 31 5.90 -0.66 3.53
CA SER A 31 6.92 0.38 3.67
C SER A 31 7.27 1.03 2.33
N ALA A 32 7.28 0.26 1.22
CA ALA A 32 7.47 0.84 -0.11
C ALA A 32 6.29 1.73 -0.52
N TRP A 33 5.07 1.31 -0.20
CA TRP A 33 3.85 2.11 -0.40
C TRP A 33 3.88 3.41 0.40
N ASP A 34 4.25 3.37 1.68
CA ASP A 34 4.34 4.56 2.54
C ASP A 34 5.32 5.58 1.94
N ASN A 35 6.52 5.14 1.58
CA ASN A 35 7.53 6.01 0.95
C ASN A 35 7.03 6.61 -0.38
N GLN A 36 6.28 5.85 -1.17
CA GLN A 36 5.73 6.33 -2.43
C GLN A 36 4.64 7.38 -2.22
N ILE A 37 3.73 7.15 -1.26
CA ILE A 37 2.67 8.12 -0.92
C ILE A 37 3.28 9.42 -0.39
N GLU A 38 4.30 9.34 0.48
CA GLU A 38 5.01 10.52 0.97
C GLU A 38 5.67 11.30 -0.18
N ALA A 39 6.35 10.62 -1.09
CA ALA A 39 6.99 11.27 -2.25
C ALA A 39 5.96 11.89 -3.20
N ASP A 40 4.88 11.17 -3.51
CA ASP A 40 3.80 11.66 -4.37
C ASP A 40 3.11 12.88 -3.73
N SER A 41 2.86 12.85 -2.42
CA SER A 41 2.33 13.99 -1.65
C SER A 41 3.29 15.19 -1.68
N ALA A 42 4.58 14.99 -1.45
CA ALA A 42 5.57 16.07 -1.46
C ALA A 42 5.76 16.68 -2.86
N SER A 43 5.52 15.90 -3.91
CA SER A 43 5.60 16.37 -5.30
C SER A 43 4.36 17.14 -5.79
N GLY A 44 3.29 17.18 -4.99
CA GLY A 44 2.00 17.78 -5.37
C GLY A 44 1.18 16.92 -6.34
N LYS A 45 1.59 15.67 -6.59
CA LYS A 45 0.87 14.77 -7.51
C LYS A 45 -0.55 14.44 -7.02
N LEU A 46 -0.77 14.52 -5.72
CA LEU A 46 -2.06 14.27 -5.09
C LEU A 46 -2.93 15.54 -4.93
N ASP A 47 -2.42 16.72 -5.30
CA ASP A 47 -3.12 18.02 -5.11
C ASP A 47 -4.50 18.04 -5.76
N ARG A 48 -4.62 17.42 -6.93
CA ARG A 48 -5.89 17.30 -7.65
C ARG A 48 -6.99 16.62 -6.82
N LEU A 49 -6.63 15.64 -5.98
CA LEU A 49 -7.60 14.95 -5.12
C LEU A 49 -8.14 15.88 -4.03
N PHE A 50 -7.29 16.76 -3.49
CA PHE A 50 -7.70 17.77 -2.53
C PHE A 50 -8.60 18.82 -3.18
N GLU A 51 -8.24 19.30 -4.38
CA GLU A 51 -9.06 20.25 -5.13
C GLU A 51 -10.46 19.69 -5.46
N GLU A 52 -10.52 18.42 -5.85
CA GLU A 52 -11.78 17.71 -6.12
C GLU A 52 -12.63 17.60 -4.84
N ALA A 53 -12.03 17.19 -3.73
CA ALA A 53 -12.72 17.08 -2.45
C ALA A 53 -13.25 18.44 -1.95
N GLU A 54 -12.46 19.51 -2.04
CA GLU A 54 -12.89 20.87 -1.67
C GLU A 54 -14.04 21.36 -2.55
N LYS A 55 -14.00 21.05 -3.85
CA LYS A 55 -15.10 21.38 -4.77
C LYS A 55 -16.38 20.63 -4.41
N GLU A 56 -16.31 19.32 -4.21
CA GLU A 56 -17.49 18.54 -3.83
C GLU A 56 -18.06 18.96 -2.47
N HIS A 57 -17.19 19.37 -1.54
CA HIS A 57 -17.61 19.94 -0.26
C HIS A 57 -18.39 21.24 -0.47
N ALA A 58 -17.86 22.15 -1.29
CA ALA A 58 -18.53 23.42 -1.61
C ALA A 58 -19.85 23.22 -2.37
N ASP A 59 -19.90 22.24 -3.27
CA ASP A 59 -21.08 21.89 -4.06
C ASP A 59 -22.12 21.07 -3.24
N GLY A 60 -21.76 20.63 -2.04
CA GLY A 60 -22.62 19.80 -1.17
C GLY A 60 -22.86 18.41 -1.72
N THR A 61 -21.96 17.89 -2.57
CA THR A 61 -22.08 16.59 -3.23
C THR A 61 -21.19 15.51 -2.63
N LEU A 62 -20.44 15.83 -1.57
CA LEU A 62 -19.70 14.81 -0.82
C LEU A 62 -20.62 13.68 -0.39
N ARG A 63 -20.12 12.46 -0.51
CA ARG A 63 -20.78 11.30 0.06
C ARG A 63 -20.30 11.10 1.48
N ASP A 64 -21.23 10.79 2.35
CA ASP A 64 -20.90 10.31 3.68
C ASP A 64 -20.07 9.04 3.58
N TRP A 65 -19.19 8.85 4.56
CA TRP A 65 -18.46 7.61 4.70
C TRP A 65 -19.47 6.45 4.81
N PRO A 66 -19.27 5.33 4.11
CA PRO A 66 -20.18 4.19 4.23
C PRO A 66 -20.30 3.78 5.69
N GLU A 67 -21.50 3.84 6.24
CA GLU A 67 -21.82 3.19 7.51
C GLU A 67 -22.00 1.69 7.21
N ASP A 68 -21.28 0.84 7.94
CA ASP A 68 -21.36 -0.63 7.83
C ASP A 68 -22.76 -1.17 8.21
#